data_AF-A0AA44NMX3-F1
#
_entry.id   AF-A0AA44NMX3-F1
#
_cell.length_a   1.000
_cell.length_b   1.000
_cell.length_c   1.000
_cell.angle_alpha   90.00
_cell.angle_beta   90.00
_cell.angle_gamma   90.00
#
_symmetry.space_group_name_H-M   'P 1'
#
loop_
_entity.id
_entity.type
_entity.pdbx_description
1 polymer ?
#
loop_
_entity_poly.entity_id
_entity_poly.type
_entity_poly.pdbx_seq_one_letter_code
_entity_poly.pdbx_strand_id
1 'polypeptide(L)'
;MAKYGALISLPNGNPFITPDSTPMTLYRKVTVNSTFGGDFNSASASVTIDGQKGGIAFARTSAPAKISASKSGNTFSVDASNYRGSAFVLEAYFFAIYPLTLPAWGVAIWDAEGALVLTNESRVLSDLTTIGSPGAVSGGINIDTYMPGKWAVNPMGLGSVILHAGSAPGGQPIFQSVDVGTGCHDDTGGTRIRGQSSTTASGSSVGSTNSGIVITAINTAAYD
;
A
#
# COMPACT_ATOMS: atom_id res chain seq x y z
N MET A 1 -6.02 -47.85 0.26
CA MET A 1 -6.81 -46.60 0.36
C MET A 1 -5.86 -45.46 0.03
N ALA A 2 -5.88 -44.96 -1.20
CA ALA A 2 -4.99 -43.86 -1.59
C ALA A 2 -5.48 -42.59 -0.87
N LYS A 3 -4.65 -42.03 0.01
CA LYS A 3 -4.88 -40.71 0.62
C LYS A 3 -4.78 -39.68 -0.50
N TYR A 4 -5.92 -39.20 -0.96
CA TYR A 4 -5.97 -38.13 -1.95
C TYR A 4 -5.32 -36.88 -1.35
N GLY A 5 -4.31 -36.35 -2.03
CA GLY A 5 -3.63 -35.11 -1.69
C GLY A 5 -2.80 -34.68 -2.90
N ALA A 6 -2.99 -33.44 -3.34
CA ALA A 6 -2.16 -32.83 -4.37
C ALA A 6 -1.01 -32.07 -3.67
N LEU A 7 0.23 -32.42 -4.00
CA LEU A 7 1.40 -31.62 -3.64
C LEU A 7 1.57 -30.56 -4.74
N ILE A 8 1.24 -29.31 -4.44
CA ILE A 8 1.52 -28.17 -5.32
C ILE A 8 2.70 -27.43 -4.73
N SER A 9 3.90 -27.67 -5.28
CA SER A 9 5.10 -26.90 -4.97
C SER A 9 5.53 -26.13 -6.21
N LEU A 10 5.80 -24.84 -6.04
CA LEU A 10 6.43 -24.03 -7.07
C LEU A 10 7.89 -23.78 -6.68
N PRO A 11 8.84 -23.75 -7.65
CA PRO A 11 10.25 -23.44 -7.38
C PRO A 11 10.50 -22.07 -6.71
N ASN A 12 9.48 -21.19 -6.69
CA ASN A 12 9.53 -19.83 -6.14
C ASN A 12 9.10 -19.73 -4.66
N GLY A 13 8.74 -20.83 -4.00
CA GLY A 13 8.44 -20.84 -2.57
C GLY A 13 7.04 -20.35 -2.16
N ASN A 14 6.06 -20.35 -3.07
CA ASN A 14 4.66 -20.07 -2.69
C ASN A 14 4.16 -21.04 -1.60
N PRO A 15 3.44 -20.55 -0.57
CA PRO A 15 3.09 -21.35 0.60
C PRO A 15 2.10 -22.46 0.29
N PHE A 16 2.33 -23.59 0.93
CA PHE A 16 1.40 -24.70 1.02
C PHE A 16 0.14 -24.23 1.77
N ILE A 17 -1.04 -24.43 1.20
CA ILE A 17 -2.30 -24.27 1.92
C ILE A 17 -2.41 -25.46 2.87
N THR A 18 -2.18 -25.23 4.17
CA THR A 18 -2.53 -26.19 5.21
C THR A 18 -4.04 -26.07 5.46
N PRO A 19 -4.67 -27.06 6.11
CA PRO A 19 -6.06 -26.90 6.58
C PRO A 19 -6.28 -25.61 7.39
N ASP A 20 -5.22 -25.09 8.02
CA ASP A 20 -5.26 -23.91 8.88
C ASP A 20 -4.85 -22.60 8.18
N SER A 21 -4.46 -22.61 6.90
CA SER A 21 -4.00 -21.40 6.21
C SER A 21 -4.93 -20.99 5.07
N THR A 22 -5.56 -19.81 5.21
CA THR A 22 -6.33 -19.19 4.13
C THR A 22 -5.49 -18.08 3.49
N PRO A 23 -5.21 -18.13 2.17
CA PRO A 23 -4.46 -17.07 1.51
C PRO A 23 -5.29 -15.78 1.44
N MET A 24 -4.60 -14.64 1.47
CA MET A 24 -5.21 -13.38 1.05
C MET A 24 -5.33 -13.36 -0.47
N THR A 25 -6.50 -12.98 -0.97
CA THR A 25 -6.75 -12.84 -2.41
C THR A 25 -7.21 -11.43 -2.72
N LEU A 26 -6.99 -10.98 -3.95
CA LEU A 26 -7.47 -9.70 -4.43
C LEU A 26 -9.00 -9.70 -4.35
N TYR A 27 -9.55 -8.90 -3.45
CA TYR A 27 -10.99 -8.67 -3.35
C TYR A 27 -11.44 -7.67 -4.40
N ARG A 28 -10.71 -6.56 -4.54
CA ARG A 28 -11.04 -5.50 -5.50
C ARG A 28 -9.83 -4.65 -5.87
N LYS A 29 -9.72 -4.31 -7.15
CA LYS A 29 -8.93 -3.18 -7.64
C LYS A 29 -9.86 -1.98 -7.85
N VAL A 30 -9.45 -0.81 -7.39
CA VAL A 30 -10.18 0.46 -7.57
C VAL A 30 -9.23 1.49 -8.19
N THR A 31 -9.72 2.20 -9.21
CA THR A 31 -8.99 3.28 -9.88
C THR A 31 -9.81 4.56 -9.78
N VAL A 32 -9.19 5.65 -9.29
CA VAL A 32 -9.86 6.93 -9.01
C VAL A 32 -9.01 8.08 -9.52
N ASN A 33 -9.60 9.00 -10.28
CA ASN A 33 -8.94 10.25 -10.66
C ASN A 33 -8.92 11.23 -9.48
N SER A 34 -7.83 11.96 -9.28
CA SER A 34 -7.78 13.01 -8.28
C SER A 34 -8.69 14.18 -8.65
N THR A 35 -9.16 14.86 -7.62
CA THR A 35 -9.92 16.11 -7.72
C THR A 35 -9.17 17.22 -7.01
N PHE A 36 -9.22 18.43 -7.57
CA PHE A 36 -8.59 19.60 -6.96
C PHE A 36 -9.53 20.20 -5.92
N GLY A 37 -9.07 20.24 -4.66
CA GLY A 37 -9.82 20.72 -3.50
C GLY A 37 -9.50 22.16 -3.10
N GLY A 38 -8.87 22.96 -3.97
CA GLY A 38 -8.49 24.36 -3.71
C GLY A 38 -7.01 24.53 -3.40
N ASP A 39 -6.45 23.75 -2.48
CA ASP A 39 -5.03 23.83 -2.10
C ASP A 39 -4.21 22.60 -2.55
N PHE A 40 -4.86 21.46 -2.73
CA PHE A 40 -4.22 20.21 -3.09
C PHE A 40 -5.12 19.36 -4.00
N ASN A 41 -4.51 18.45 -4.74
CA ASN A 41 -5.23 17.39 -5.43
C ASN A 41 -5.35 16.17 -4.50
N SER A 42 -6.52 15.53 -4.45
CA SER A 42 -6.75 14.34 -3.63
C SER A 42 -7.61 13.30 -4.34
N ALA A 43 -7.42 12.03 -3.97
CA ALA A 43 -8.25 10.91 -4.39
C ALA A 43 -8.44 9.96 -3.20
N SER A 44 -9.60 9.32 -3.11
CA SER A 44 -9.92 8.33 -2.08
C SER A 44 -10.62 7.13 -2.70
N ALA A 45 -10.23 5.94 -2.27
CA ALA A 45 -10.87 4.67 -2.61
C ALA A 45 -11.21 3.92 -1.33
N SER A 46 -12.47 3.53 -1.17
CA SER A 46 -12.94 2.77 -0.02
C SER A 46 -13.69 1.51 -0.45
N VAL A 47 -13.42 0.41 0.23
CA VAL A 47 -14.07 -0.88 -0.01
C VAL A 47 -14.45 -1.51 1.32
N THR A 48 -15.74 -1.79 1.50
CA THR A 48 -16.26 -2.59 2.61
C THR A 48 -16.20 -4.06 2.25
N ILE A 49 -15.55 -4.87 3.10
CA ILE A 49 -15.38 -6.31 2.90
C ILE A 49 -16.04 -7.04 4.08
N ASP A 50 -17.30 -7.43 3.93
CA ASP A 50 -18.05 -8.10 4.98
C ASP A 50 -17.55 -9.53 5.21
N GLY A 51 -17.54 -9.94 6.48
CA GLY A 51 -17.05 -11.26 6.89
C GLY A 51 -15.53 -11.45 6.75
N GLN A 52 -14.76 -10.38 6.50
CA GLN A 52 -13.30 -10.48 6.41
C GLN A 52 -12.66 -10.92 7.74
N LYS A 53 -11.72 -11.85 7.67
CA LYS A 53 -10.87 -12.25 8.80
C LYS A 53 -9.60 -11.40 8.91
N GLY A 54 -9.22 -10.73 7.83
CA GLY A 54 -8.09 -9.80 7.76
C GLY A 54 -7.98 -9.22 6.35
N GLY A 55 -7.31 -8.08 6.21
CA GLY A 55 -7.08 -7.46 4.91
C GLY A 55 -5.97 -6.43 4.92
N ILE A 56 -5.45 -6.16 3.73
CA ILE A 56 -4.35 -5.23 3.48
C ILE A 56 -4.59 -4.52 2.15
N ALA A 57 -4.23 -3.25 2.08
CA ALA A 57 -4.31 -2.47 0.85
C ALA A 57 -2.91 -2.12 0.35
N PHE A 58 -2.74 -2.19 -0.96
CA PHE A 58 -1.59 -1.67 -1.68
C PHE A 58 -2.04 -0.58 -2.64
N ALA A 59 -1.24 0.46 -2.84
CA ALA A 59 -1.58 1.52 -3.77
C ALA A 59 -0.39 2.13 -4.50
N ARG A 60 -0.71 2.74 -5.64
CA ARG A 60 0.19 3.54 -6.48
C ARG A 60 -0.57 4.72 -7.06
N THR A 61 0.20 5.69 -7.56
CA THR A 61 -0.33 6.90 -8.18
C THR A 61 0.36 7.21 -9.49
N SER A 62 -0.30 7.86 -10.44
CA SER A 62 0.33 8.19 -11.73
C SER A 62 1.34 9.33 -11.66
N ALA A 63 1.38 10.07 -10.55
CA ALA A 63 2.29 11.18 -10.31
C ALA A 63 2.58 11.28 -8.80
N PRO A 64 3.62 12.02 -8.36
CA PRO A 64 3.98 12.11 -6.95
C PRO A 64 2.79 12.45 -6.04
N ALA A 65 2.47 11.60 -5.07
CA ALA A 65 1.46 11.87 -4.05
C ALA A 65 1.80 11.10 -2.78
N LYS A 66 1.48 11.67 -1.61
CA LYS A 66 1.52 10.93 -0.34
C LYS A 66 0.30 10.03 -0.29
N ILE A 67 0.53 8.75 -0.03
CA ILE A 67 -0.49 7.71 0.09
C ILE A 67 -0.64 7.35 1.57
N SER A 68 -1.87 7.12 2.01
CA SER A 68 -2.19 6.55 3.32
C SER A 68 -3.25 5.47 3.17
N ALA A 69 -3.25 4.51 4.09
CA ALA A 69 -4.30 3.52 4.21
C ALA A 69 -4.85 3.54 5.63
N SER A 70 -6.14 3.30 5.76
CA SER A 70 -6.83 3.18 7.04
C SER A 70 -7.88 2.08 6.98
N LYS A 71 -8.27 1.59 8.15
CA LYS A 71 -9.36 0.63 8.32
C LYS A 71 -10.29 1.12 9.41
N SER A 72 -11.58 1.15 9.13
CA SER A 72 -12.64 1.42 10.11
C SER A 72 -13.72 0.36 9.96
N GLY A 73 -13.90 -0.48 10.99
CA GLY A 73 -14.76 -1.66 10.91
C GLY A 73 -14.35 -2.58 9.76
N ASN A 74 -15.28 -2.87 8.84
CA ASN A 74 -15.04 -3.68 7.64
C ASN A 74 -14.59 -2.86 6.42
N THR A 75 -14.49 -1.54 6.55
CA THR A 75 -14.13 -0.65 5.43
C THR A 75 -12.64 -0.35 5.46
N PHE A 76 -11.98 -0.68 4.35
CA PHE A 76 -10.60 -0.31 4.08
C PHE A 76 -10.62 0.90 3.16
N SER A 77 -9.85 1.92 3.50
CA SER A 77 -9.71 3.14 2.71
C SER A 77 -8.25 3.36 2.35
N VAL A 78 -8.04 3.85 1.13
CA VAL A 78 -6.77 4.36 0.65
C VAL A 78 -6.99 5.77 0.17
N ASP A 79 -6.18 6.68 0.70
CA ASP A 79 -6.23 8.09 0.36
C ASP A 79 -4.88 8.50 -0.22
N ALA A 80 -4.91 9.38 -1.22
CA ALA A 80 -3.72 9.98 -1.77
C ALA A 80 -3.90 11.49 -1.92
N SER A 81 -2.81 12.24 -1.74
CA SER A 81 -2.82 13.70 -1.88
C SER A 81 -1.51 14.25 -2.42
N ASN A 82 -1.62 15.31 -3.22
CA ASN A 82 -0.51 16.07 -3.77
C ASN A 82 -0.70 17.55 -3.41
N TYR A 83 0.13 18.06 -2.50
CA TYR A 83 0.08 19.46 -2.02
C TYR A 83 0.50 20.49 -3.08
N ARG A 84 1.14 20.05 -4.17
CA ARG A 84 1.54 20.91 -5.29
C ARG A 84 0.41 21.10 -6.30
N GLY A 85 -0.77 20.52 -6.04
CA GLY A 85 -1.93 20.66 -6.90
C GLY A 85 -1.81 19.91 -8.23
N SER A 86 -0.84 19.02 -8.42
CA SER A 86 -0.76 18.21 -9.65
C SER A 86 -1.83 17.12 -9.64
N ALA A 87 -2.56 16.98 -10.75
CA ALA A 87 -3.52 15.90 -10.92
C ALA A 87 -2.80 14.54 -11.02
N PHE A 88 -3.45 13.49 -10.50
CA PHE A 88 -2.95 12.12 -10.54
C PHE A 88 -4.11 11.11 -10.56
N VAL A 89 -3.80 9.87 -10.91
CA VAL A 89 -4.72 8.73 -10.77
C VAL A 89 -4.25 7.86 -9.62
N LEU A 90 -5.14 7.50 -8.71
CA LEU A 90 -4.91 6.52 -7.64
C LEU A 90 -5.38 5.14 -8.10
N GLU A 91 -4.51 4.13 -7.99
CA GLU A 91 -4.88 2.72 -8.10
C GLU A 91 -4.67 2.04 -6.74
N ALA A 92 -5.73 1.43 -6.21
CA ALA A 92 -5.74 0.74 -4.92
C ALA A 92 -6.16 -0.73 -5.10
N TYR A 93 -5.40 -1.64 -4.50
CA TYR A 93 -5.55 -3.08 -4.55
C TYR A 93 -5.87 -3.58 -3.14
N PHE A 94 -7.10 -4.01 -2.92
CA PHE A 94 -7.58 -4.50 -1.64
C PHE A 94 -7.52 -6.02 -1.61
N PHE A 95 -6.66 -6.56 -0.75
CA PHE A 95 -6.52 -7.99 -0.51
C PHE A 95 -7.15 -8.34 0.84
N ALA A 96 -7.80 -9.49 0.91
CA ALA A 96 -8.39 -9.95 2.15
C ALA A 96 -8.53 -11.48 2.21
N ILE A 97 -8.74 -11.96 3.42
CA ILE A 97 -9.33 -13.27 3.69
C ILE A 97 -10.82 -13.03 3.91
N TYR A 98 -11.66 -13.53 3.01
CA TYR A 98 -13.11 -13.31 3.00
C TYR A 98 -13.83 -14.55 2.46
N PRO A 99 -15.15 -14.70 2.73
CA PRO A 99 -15.91 -15.81 2.17
C PRO A 99 -15.90 -15.79 0.64
N LEU A 100 -15.36 -16.84 0.02
CA LEU A 100 -15.36 -17.00 -1.43
C LEU A 100 -16.67 -17.64 -1.91
N THR A 101 -17.04 -17.33 -3.16
CA THR A 101 -18.12 -18.00 -3.87
C THR A 101 -17.57 -19.16 -4.68
N LEU A 102 -18.31 -20.26 -4.75
CA LEU A 102 -17.95 -21.40 -5.60
C LEU A 102 -17.81 -20.94 -7.06
N PRO A 103 -16.70 -21.26 -7.76
CA PRO A 103 -16.54 -20.85 -9.14
C PRO A 103 -17.47 -21.67 -10.03
N ALA A 104 -17.89 -21.11 -11.15
CA ALA A 104 -18.78 -21.80 -12.09
C ALA A 104 -18.10 -23.04 -12.73
N TRP A 105 -16.77 -23.05 -12.80
CA TRP A 105 -15.96 -24.13 -13.36
C TRP A 105 -14.55 -24.09 -12.75
N GLY A 106 -13.83 -25.21 -12.84
CA GLY A 106 -12.40 -25.27 -12.48
C GLY A 106 -12.15 -25.91 -11.13
N VAL A 107 -11.26 -25.29 -10.34
CA VAL A 107 -10.74 -25.86 -9.08
C VAL A 107 -11.24 -25.02 -7.92
N ALA A 108 -11.71 -25.70 -6.89
CA ALA A 108 -12.07 -25.13 -5.61
C ALA A 108 -11.37 -25.92 -4.50
N ILE A 109 -10.89 -25.22 -3.47
CA ILE A 109 -10.20 -25.78 -2.32
C ILE A 109 -10.92 -25.31 -1.07
N TRP A 110 -11.22 -26.26 -0.19
CA TRP A 110 -11.87 -26.01 1.09
C TRP A 110 -10.90 -26.29 2.25
N ASP A 111 -11.10 -25.61 3.37
CA ASP A 111 -10.45 -25.95 4.65
C ASP A 111 -11.11 -27.18 5.31
N ALA A 112 -10.59 -27.58 6.48
CA ALA A 112 -11.11 -28.75 7.20
C ALA A 112 -12.54 -28.55 7.72
N GLU A 113 -12.94 -27.30 7.96
CA GLU A 113 -14.27 -26.90 8.40
C GLU A 113 -15.27 -26.79 7.23
N GLY A 114 -14.82 -26.96 5.99
CA GLY A 114 -15.65 -26.93 4.78
C GLY A 114 -15.92 -25.52 4.24
N ALA A 115 -15.15 -24.51 4.67
CA ALA A 115 -15.19 -23.18 4.07
C ALA A 115 -14.30 -23.11 2.82
N LEU A 116 -14.79 -22.44 1.77
CA LEU A 116 -14.05 -22.29 0.53
C LEU A 116 -12.92 -21.27 0.71
N VAL A 117 -11.67 -21.69 0.50
CA VAL A 117 -10.46 -20.90 0.78
C VAL A 117 -9.65 -20.51 -0.47
N LEU A 118 -9.84 -21.21 -1.59
CA LEU A 118 -9.22 -20.85 -2.86
C LEU A 118 -10.04 -21.36 -4.05
N THR A 119 -10.03 -20.61 -5.14
CA THR A 119 -10.58 -21.02 -6.44
C THR A 119 -9.59 -20.76 -7.57
N ASN A 120 -9.82 -21.30 -8.76
CA ASN A 120 -9.07 -20.94 -9.97
C ASN A 120 -9.22 -19.46 -10.37
N GLU A 121 -10.23 -18.75 -9.87
CA GLU A 121 -10.45 -17.34 -10.13
C GLU A 121 -9.76 -16.44 -9.08
N SER A 122 -9.25 -17.03 -8.01
CA SER A 122 -8.60 -16.32 -6.91
C SER A 122 -7.21 -15.80 -7.31
N ARG A 123 -7.04 -14.48 -7.31
CA ARG A 123 -5.72 -13.83 -7.50
C ARG A 123 -5.04 -13.69 -6.14
N VAL A 124 -4.19 -14.64 -5.77
CA VAL A 124 -3.51 -14.70 -4.48
C VAL A 124 -2.48 -13.58 -4.33
N LEU A 125 -2.40 -12.97 -3.14
CA LEU A 125 -1.33 -12.05 -2.78
C LEU A 125 -0.01 -12.83 -2.68
N SER A 126 0.95 -12.52 -3.56
CA SER A 126 2.25 -13.19 -3.66
C SER A 126 3.37 -12.17 -3.86
N ASP A 127 4.62 -12.65 -3.83
CA ASP A 127 5.80 -11.90 -4.26
C ASP A 127 5.99 -10.54 -3.54
N LEU A 128 5.68 -10.52 -2.24
CA LEU A 128 5.89 -9.37 -1.38
C LEU A 128 7.37 -8.99 -1.37
N THR A 129 7.65 -7.75 -1.72
CA THR A 129 9.01 -7.21 -1.77
C THR A 129 9.19 -6.18 -0.68
N THR A 130 10.26 -6.31 0.10
CA THR A 130 10.67 -5.32 1.10
C THR A 130 11.51 -4.23 0.45
N ILE A 131 11.13 -2.97 0.66
CA ILE A 131 11.81 -1.78 0.14
C ILE A 131 12.46 -1.01 1.30
N GLY A 132 13.73 -0.66 1.12
CA GLY A 132 14.57 -0.03 2.14
C GLY A 132 15.25 -1.07 3.05
N SER A 133 15.94 -0.58 4.08
CA SER A 133 16.46 -1.42 5.16
C SER A 133 16.16 -0.79 6.51
N PRO A 134 15.90 -1.58 7.57
CA PRO A 134 15.63 -1.02 8.89
C PRO A 134 16.76 -0.09 9.36
N GLY A 135 16.39 1.02 9.98
CA GLY A 135 17.32 2.00 10.56
C GLY A 135 17.47 3.29 9.76
N ALA A 136 18.34 4.16 10.26
CA ALA A 136 18.39 5.56 9.83
C ALA A 136 18.98 5.78 8.43
N VAL A 137 19.78 4.85 7.89
CA VAL A 137 20.53 5.07 6.64
C VAL A 137 19.65 4.96 5.40
N SER A 138 18.81 3.92 5.32
CA SER A 138 17.99 3.61 4.15
C SER A 138 16.53 3.27 4.47
N GLY A 139 16.10 3.46 5.72
CA GLY A 139 14.73 3.27 6.18
C GLY A 139 13.97 4.59 6.35
N GLY A 140 12.65 4.49 6.46
CA GLY A 140 11.71 5.59 6.67
C GLY A 140 11.84 6.69 5.62
N ILE A 141 12.05 7.94 6.04
CA ILE A 141 12.09 9.10 5.12
C ILE A 141 13.23 9.05 4.11
N ASN A 142 14.26 8.22 4.35
CA ASN A 142 15.43 8.07 3.48
C ASN A 142 15.23 7.03 2.37
N ILE A 143 14.07 6.37 2.32
CA ILE A 143 13.73 5.49 1.21
C ILE A 143 13.55 6.32 -0.06
N ASP A 144 14.34 5.99 -1.09
CA ASP A 144 14.16 6.48 -2.44
C ASP A 144 14.63 5.43 -3.45
N THR A 145 13.69 4.67 -4.00
CA THR A 145 13.97 3.47 -4.81
C THR A 145 13.23 3.52 -6.13
N TYR A 146 13.93 3.18 -7.21
CA TYR A 146 13.33 2.93 -8.52
C TYR A 146 13.17 1.43 -8.75
N MET A 147 12.01 1.02 -9.25
CA MET A 147 11.71 -0.36 -9.61
C MET A 147 11.19 -0.42 -11.05
N PRO A 148 11.76 -1.27 -11.93
CA PRO A 148 11.21 -1.49 -13.26
C PRO A 148 9.77 -2.03 -13.22
N GLY A 149 8.92 -1.54 -14.12
CA GLY A 149 7.52 -1.95 -14.20
C GLY A 149 6.61 -1.26 -13.17
N LYS A 150 5.38 -1.76 -13.03
CA LYS A 150 4.37 -1.19 -12.15
C LYS A 150 4.36 -1.90 -10.79
N TRP A 151 4.57 -1.11 -9.74
CA TRP A 151 4.56 -1.53 -8.35
C TRP A 151 3.51 -0.75 -7.55
N ALA A 152 2.98 -1.37 -6.51
CA ALA A 152 2.11 -0.75 -5.51
C ALA A 152 2.65 -1.06 -4.12
N VAL A 153 2.42 -0.17 -3.16
CA VAL A 153 2.98 -0.27 -1.80
C VAL A 153 1.90 -0.32 -0.76
N ASN A 154 2.14 -1.03 0.33
CA ASN A 154 1.36 -0.87 1.54
C ASN A 154 1.76 0.47 2.19
N PRO A 155 0.84 1.47 2.27
CA PRO A 155 1.22 2.81 2.69
C PRO A 155 1.60 2.88 4.18
N MET A 156 2.71 3.56 4.48
CA MET A 156 3.24 3.69 5.85
C MET A 156 3.64 5.15 6.17
N GLY A 157 3.66 5.50 7.46
CA GLY A 157 4.26 6.75 7.95
C GLY A 157 5.78 6.62 8.03
N LEU A 158 6.51 7.47 7.32
CA LEU A 158 7.97 7.38 7.19
C LEU A 158 8.72 8.28 8.18
N GLY A 159 8.02 9.25 8.77
CA GLY A 159 8.58 10.19 9.73
C GLY A 159 8.10 11.60 9.42
N SER A 160 8.95 12.60 9.71
CA SER A 160 8.63 13.99 9.46
C SER A 160 9.87 14.83 9.17
N VAL A 161 9.68 15.94 8.48
CA VAL A 161 10.70 17.00 8.34
C VAL A 161 10.32 18.15 9.28
N ILE A 162 11.30 18.66 10.03
CA ILE A 162 11.13 19.79 10.95
C ILE A 162 11.62 21.04 10.25
N LEU A 163 10.74 22.04 10.13
CA LEU A 163 11.01 23.31 9.49
C LEU A 163 11.07 24.44 10.52
N HIS A 164 11.99 25.38 10.34
CA HIS A 164 11.95 26.68 11.01
C HIS A 164 11.13 27.64 10.14
N ALA A 165 9.89 27.90 10.55
CA ALA A 165 8.92 28.67 9.77
C ALA A 165 9.06 30.20 9.95
N GLY A 166 9.82 30.63 10.96
CA GLY A 166 10.04 32.04 11.29
C GLY A 166 10.12 32.26 12.80
N SER A 167 9.90 33.49 13.25
CA SER A 167 9.91 33.83 14.67
C SER A 167 8.64 34.58 15.08
N ALA A 168 8.11 34.25 16.26
CA ALA A 168 7.00 34.97 16.87
C ALA A 168 7.43 36.38 17.34
N PRO A 169 6.49 37.29 17.62
CA PRO A 169 6.79 38.57 18.25
C PRO A 169 7.62 38.36 19.53
N GLY A 170 8.79 39.00 19.61
CA GLY A 170 9.77 38.76 20.69
C GLY A 170 10.93 37.83 20.32
N GLY A 171 10.98 37.31 19.09
CA GLY A 171 12.14 36.57 18.55
C GLY A 171 12.15 35.07 18.87
N GLN A 172 11.07 34.52 19.45
CA GLN A 172 10.97 33.09 19.70
C GLN A 172 10.84 32.31 18.37
N PRO A 173 11.71 31.31 18.08
CA PRO A 173 11.59 30.49 16.88
C PRO A 173 10.29 29.69 16.84
N ILE A 174 9.70 29.58 15.66
CA ILE A 174 8.52 28.76 15.37
C ILE A 174 8.96 27.56 14.54
N PHE A 175 8.75 26.36 15.09
CA PHE A 175 9.02 25.10 14.39
C PHE A 175 7.73 24.43 13.96
N GLN A 176 7.71 23.91 12.75
CA GLN A 176 6.62 23.13 12.19
C GLN A 176 7.12 21.76 11.77
N SER A 177 6.38 20.71 12.16
CA SER A 177 6.61 19.37 11.65
C SER A 177 5.75 19.11 10.41
N VAL A 178 6.33 18.51 9.38
CA VAL A 178 5.64 18.10 8.16
C VAL A 178 5.74 16.58 8.05
N ASP A 179 4.59 15.92 8.14
CA ASP A 179 4.51 14.48 8.04
C ASP A 179 4.91 13.99 6.65
N VAL A 180 5.76 12.96 6.64
CA VAL A 180 6.20 12.26 5.44
C VAL A 180 5.61 10.85 5.48
N GLY A 181 4.84 10.52 4.46
CA GLY A 181 4.31 9.18 4.23
C GLY A 181 4.89 8.57 2.96
N THR A 182 4.55 7.32 2.71
CA THR A 182 4.94 6.64 1.48
C THR A 182 4.30 7.29 0.26
N GLY A 183 5.11 7.56 -0.77
CA GLY A 183 4.65 7.76 -2.14
C GLY A 183 5.14 6.63 -3.03
N CYS A 184 4.29 6.22 -3.98
CA CYS A 184 4.59 5.22 -4.98
C CYS A 184 3.98 5.68 -6.29
N HIS A 185 4.80 6.04 -7.26
CA HIS A 185 4.32 6.67 -8.48
C HIS A 185 5.10 6.30 -9.73
N ASP A 186 4.45 6.48 -10.88
CA ASP A 186 5.05 6.30 -12.19
C ASP A 186 6.29 7.20 -12.35
N ASP A 187 7.38 6.60 -12.80
CA ASP A 187 8.61 7.32 -13.13
C ASP A 187 9.31 6.60 -14.27
N THR A 188 9.57 7.28 -15.39
CA THR A 188 10.44 6.84 -16.50
C THR A 188 10.34 5.33 -16.87
N GLY A 189 9.13 4.82 -17.11
CA GLY A 189 8.92 3.41 -17.51
C GLY A 189 8.95 2.39 -16.35
N GLY A 190 8.99 2.88 -15.11
CA GLY A 190 8.91 2.08 -13.89
C GLY A 190 8.13 2.80 -12.79
N THR A 191 8.50 2.50 -11.55
CA THR A 191 7.86 3.04 -10.35
C THR A 191 8.91 3.57 -9.39
N ARG A 192 8.72 4.81 -8.91
CA ARG A 192 9.53 5.40 -7.85
C ARG A 192 8.78 5.32 -6.51
N ILE A 193 9.44 4.73 -5.51
CA ILE A 193 8.95 4.62 -4.14
C ILE A 193 9.83 5.49 -3.25
N ARG A 194 9.23 6.51 -2.63
CA ARG A 194 9.95 7.45 -1.76
C ARG A 194 9.03 8.21 -0.82
N GLY A 195 9.61 8.92 0.15
CA GLY A 195 8.85 9.83 1.00
C GLY A 195 8.16 10.96 0.23
N GLN A 196 6.90 11.21 0.56
CA GLN A 196 6.09 12.33 0.06
C GLN A 196 5.35 12.98 1.23
N SER A 197 5.12 14.29 1.15
CA SER A 197 4.26 15.02 2.08
C SER A 197 2.90 15.31 1.45
N SER A 198 1.89 15.53 2.29
CA SER A 198 0.54 15.94 1.87
C SER A 198 0.27 17.42 2.14
N THR A 199 1.22 18.14 2.72
CA THR A 199 1.08 19.54 3.12
C THR A 199 2.22 20.38 2.59
N THR A 200 1.89 21.63 2.28
CA THR A 200 2.86 22.70 2.06
C THR A 200 3.24 23.29 3.40
N ALA A 201 4.52 23.60 3.59
CA ALA A 201 4.98 24.36 4.74
C ALA A 201 6.11 25.31 4.32
N SER A 202 6.17 26.47 4.94
CA SER A 202 7.17 27.50 4.69
C SER A 202 8.34 27.37 5.66
N GLY A 203 9.53 27.82 5.23
CA GLY A 203 10.72 27.86 6.06
C GLY A 203 11.82 26.91 5.58
N SER A 204 12.91 26.88 6.33
CA SER A 204 14.06 26.02 6.05
C SER A 204 14.02 24.75 6.89
N SER A 205 14.44 23.63 6.30
CA SER A 205 14.62 22.38 7.04
C SER A 205 15.75 22.54 8.06
N VAL A 206 15.45 22.17 9.30
CA VAL A 206 16.40 22.21 10.43
C VAL A 206 16.59 20.85 11.09
N GLY A 207 15.83 19.84 10.65
CA GLY A 207 15.94 18.48 11.17
C GLY A 207 14.85 17.58 10.62
N SER A 208 14.84 16.34 11.09
CA SER A 208 13.85 15.34 10.69
C SER A 208 13.70 14.28 11.77
N THR A 209 12.52 13.70 11.87
CA THR A 209 12.34 12.40 12.53
C THR A 209 12.28 11.32 11.46
N ASN A 210 13.07 10.27 11.63
CA ASN A 210 13.04 9.11 10.73
C ASN A 210 12.47 7.91 11.49
N SER A 211 11.41 7.29 10.96
CA SER A 211 10.86 6.07 11.56
C SER A 211 11.78 4.85 11.36
N GLY A 212 12.68 4.90 10.37
CA GLY A 212 13.62 3.81 10.08
C GLY A 212 12.95 2.51 9.63
N ILE A 213 11.67 2.55 9.25
CA ILE A 213 10.92 1.37 8.81
C ILE A 213 11.21 1.02 7.35
N VAL A 214 10.76 -0.16 6.93
CA VAL A 214 10.73 -0.60 5.53
C VAL A 214 9.31 -0.51 4.98
N ILE A 215 9.18 -0.53 3.66
CA ILE A 215 7.89 -0.56 2.96
C ILE A 215 7.70 -1.92 2.30
N THR A 216 6.50 -2.50 2.41
CA THR A 216 6.13 -3.69 1.65
C THR A 216 5.52 -3.28 0.32
N ALA A 217 5.96 -3.91 -0.77
CA ALA A 217 5.51 -3.64 -2.13
C ALA A 217 5.10 -4.92 -2.87
N ILE A 218 4.28 -4.76 -3.91
CA ILE A 218 3.88 -5.81 -4.84
C ILE A 218 4.06 -5.34 -6.28
N ASN A 219 4.38 -6.26 -7.18
CA ASN A 219 4.29 -6.03 -8.61
C ASN A 219 2.81 -6.13 -9.03
N THR A 220 2.31 -5.14 -9.77
CA THR A 220 0.87 -5.09 -10.10
C THR A 220 0.50 -5.92 -11.33
N ALA A 221 1.47 -6.43 -12.10
CA ALA A 221 1.19 -7.16 -13.34
C ALA A 221 0.30 -8.39 -13.13
N ALA A 222 0.41 -9.07 -11.98
CA ALA A 222 -0.44 -10.21 -11.62
C ALA A 222 -1.86 -9.81 -11.20
N TYR A 223 -2.13 -8.52 -11.01
CA TYR A 223 -3.37 -7.94 -10.45
C TYR A 223 -4.07 -6.93 -11.39
N ASP A 224 -3.42 -6.57 -12.50
CA ASP A 224 -3.93 -5.69 -13.56
C ASP A 224 -4.80 -6.42 -14.60
#